data_AF-A0A6H2A3G7-F1
#
_entry.id   AF-A0A6H2A3G7-F1
#
_cell.length_a   1.000
_cell.length_b   1.000
_cell.length_c   1.000
_cell.angle_alpha   90.00
_cell.angle_beta   90.00
_cell.angle_gamma   90.00
#
_symmetry.space_group_name_H-M   'P 1'
#
loop_
_entity.id
_entity.type
_entity.pdbx_description
1 polymer ?
#
loop_
_entity_poly.entity_id
_entity_poly.type
_entity_poly.pdbx_seq_one_letter_code
_entity_poly.pdbx_strand_id
1 'polypeptide(L)'
;MKKTQRSFNSTLRRQSFKQRKANQQWTYLRLQAITEQSDIWGHNHCEWCGKPMFWANLEAHHMIERSKGGRDVYENLRLLGDVWECGCHDKFTRGEVR
;
A
#
# COMPACT_ATOMS: atom_id res chain seq x y z
N MET A 1 17.39 25.39 18.16
CA MET A 1 16.97 24.38 19.16
C MET A 1 17.16 22.98 18.55
N LYS A 2 18.06 22.15 19.10
CA LYS A 2 18.30 20.78 18.63
C LYS A 2 17.24 19.85 19.25
N LYS A 3 16.31 19.31 18.45
CA LYS A 3 15.40 18.25 18.90
C LYS A 3 16.26 17.01 19.22
N THR A 4 16.32 16.63 20.49
CA THR A 4 17.07 15.46 20.93
C THR A 4 16.40 14.18 20.42
N GLN A 5 17.21 13.22 20.01
CA GLN A 5 16.85 11.91 19.44
C GLN A 5 15.83 11.09 20.28
N ARG A 6 15.62 11.49 21.55
CA ARG A 6 14.58 10.96 22.45
C ARG A 6 13.16 11.22 21.97
N SER A 7 12.87 12.34 21.29
CA SER A 7 11.48 12.66 20.88
C SER A 7 11.01 11.88 19.67
N PHE A 8 11.91 11.30 18.89
CA PHE A 8 11.56 10.47 17.73
C PHE A 8 11.13 9.06 18.16
N ASN A 9 11.71 8.56 19.26
CA ASN A 9 11.42 7.25 19.84
C ASN A 9 10.12 7.19 20.66
N SER A 10 9.51 8.31 21.04
CA SER A 10 8.24 8.32 21.79
C SER A 10 7.01 8.08 20.90
N THR A 11 7.05 8.52 19.64
CA THR A 11 5.99 8.33 18.64
C THR A 11 5.83 6.89 18.19
N LEU A 12 6.94 6.13 18.11
CA LEU A 12 6.91 4.69 17.83
C LEU A 12 6.42 3.85 19.04
N ARG A 13 6.44 4.42 20.25
CA ARG A 13 6.22 3.67 21.50
C ARG A 13 4.77 3.52 21.97
N ARG A 14 3.77 4.11 21.32
CA ARG A 14 2.35 3.93 21.72
C ARG A 14 1.38 3.84 20.55
N GLN A 15 1.58 2.89 19.65
CA GLN A 15 0.45 2.40 18.87
C GLN A 15 -0.53 1.70 19.81
N SER A 16 -1.81 2.09 19.75
CA SER A 16 -2.85 1.39 20.50
C SER A 16 -2.93 -0.08 20.06
N PHE A 17 -3.48 -0.96 20.90
CA PHE A 17 -3.73 -2.35 20.49
C PHE A 17 -4.58 -2.42 19.20
N LYS A 18 -5.59 -1.54 19.08
CA LYS A 18 -6.43 -1.41 17.89
C LYS A 18 -5.59 -1.04 16.66
N GLN A 19 -4.68 -0.08 16.77
CA GLN A 19 -3.80 0.33 15.67
C GLN A 19 -2.89 -0.82 15.23
N ARG A 20 -2.28 -1.54 16.18
CA ARG A 20 -1.42 -2.69 15.87
C ARG A 20 -2.18 -3.79 15.14
N LYS A 21 -3.39 -4.12 15.60
CA LYS A 21 -4.25 -5.11 14.94
C LYS A 21 -4.63 -4.68 13.52
N ALA A 22 -4.99 -3.41 13.32
CA ALA A 22 -5.29 -2.87 11.99
C ALA A 22 -4.07 -2.91 11.06
N ASN A 23 -2.89 -2.56 11.56
CA ASN A 23 -1.65 -2.63 10.79
C ASN A 23 -1.31 -4.08 10.40
N GLN A 24 -1.47 -5.04 11.31
CA GLN A 24 -1.27 -6.46 11.01
C GLN A 24 -2.24 -6.97 9.95
N GLN A 25 -3.52 -6.61 10.06
CA GLN A 25 -4.54 -6.97 9.07
C GLN A 25 -4.21 -6.38 7.70
N TRP A 26 -3.76 -5.12 7.65
CA TRP A 26 -3.32 -4.48 6.42
C TRP A 26 -2.11 -5.18 5.79
N THR A 27 -1.10 -5.51 6.60
CA THR A 27 0.08 -6.25 6.12
C THR A 27 -0.32 -7.59 5.51
N TYR A 28 -1.23 -8.33 6.16
CA TYR A 28 -1.71 -9.61 5.64
C TYR A 28 -2.42 -9.45 4.29
N LEU A 29 -3.36 -8.51 4.18
CA LEU A 29 -4.07 -8.22 2.93
C LEU A 29 -3.13 -7.78 1.80
N ARG A 30 -2.14 -6.94 2.11
CA ARG A 30 -1.13 -6.53 1.12
C ARG A 30 -0.35 -7.74 0.59
N LEU A 31 0.08 -8.64 1.48
CA LEU A 31 0.79 -9.85 1.08
C LEU A 31 -0.09 -10.78 0.26
N GLN A 32 -1.35 -10.97 0.67
CA GLN A 32 -2.34 -11.73 -0.10
C GLN A 32 -2.49 -11.16 -1.51
N ALA A 33 -2.61 -9.83 -1.65
CA ALA A 33 -2.72 -9.19 -2.95
C ALA A 33 -1.50 -9.45 -3.84
N ILE A 34 -0.29 -9.39 -3.27
CA ILE A 34 0.95 -9.66 -4.01
C ILE A 34 1.00 -11.12 -4.47
N THR A 35 0.63 -12.06 -3.60
CA THR A 35 0.59 -13.48 -3.93
C THR A 35 -0.43 -13.77 -5.03
N GLU A 36 -1.67 -13.30 -4.87
CA GLU A 36 -2.73 -13.52 -5.86
C GLU A 36 -2.38 -12.90 -7.22
N GLN A 37 -1.81 -11.69 -7.23
CA GLN A 37 -1.34 -11.08 -8.46
C GLN A 37 -0.19 -11.88 -9.11
N SER A 38 0.75 -12.38 -8.30
CA SER A 38 1.85 -13.22 -8.80
C SER A 38 1.33 -14.52 -9.41
N ASP A 39 0.31 -15.13 -8.80
CA ASP A 39 -0.31 -16.36 -9.29
C ASP A 39 -1.07 -16.13 -10.61
N ILE A 40 -1.74 -14.99 -10.77
CA ILE A 40 -2.52 -14.67 -11.99
C ILE A 40 -1.62 -14.24 -13.15
N TRP A 41 -0.61 -13.41 -12.89
CA TRP A 41 0.17 -12.73 -13.94
C TRP A 41 1.59 -13.29 -14.12
N GLY A 42 2.01 -14.23 -13.28
CA GLY A 42 3.34 -14.86 -13.34
C GLY A 42 4.50 -13.96 -12.92
N HIS A 43 4.30 -12.63 -12.80
CA HIS A 43 5.28 -11.68 -12.30
C HIS A 43 4.65 -10.45 -11.64
N ASN A 44 5.45 -9.78 -10.81
CA ASN A 44 5.15 -8.51 -10.15
C ASN A 44 5.08 -7.37 -11.17
N HIS A 45 3.88 -6.99 -11.60
CA HIS A 45 3.68 -5.87 -12.52
C HIS A 45 2.84 -4.78 -11.86
N CYS A 46 2.98 -3.54 -12.34
CA CYS A 46 1.98 -2.53 -12.06
C CYS A 46 0.66 -2.94 -12.72
N GLU A 47 -0.43 -3.08 -11.97
CA GLU A 47 -1.74 -3.42 -12.54
C GLU A 47 -2.28 -2.35 -13.49
N TRP A 48 -1.78 -1.11 -13.39
CA TRP A 48 -2.20 -0.02 -14.26
C TRP A 48 -1.45 0.01 -15.59
N CYS A 49 -0.12 0.13 -15.55
CA CYS A 49 0.68 0.32 -16.76
C CYS A 49 1.29 -0.98 -17.30
N GLY A 50 1.12 -2.10 -16.61
CA GLY A 50 1.66 -3.40 -17.00
C GLY A 50 3.18 -3.49 -16.95
N LYS A 51 3.89 -2.48 -16.43
CA LYS A 51 5.35 -2.52 -16.33
C LYS A 51 5.81 -3.51 -15.26
N PRO A 52 6.82 -4.35 -15.56
CA PRO A 52 7.39 -5.26 -14.57
C PRO A 52 8.13 -4.44 -13.52
N MET A 53 7.97 -4.81 -12.25
CA MET A 53 8.58 -4.12 -11.11
C MET A 53 8.96 -5.12 -10.03
N PHE A 54 9.86 -4.72 -9.13
CA PHE A 54 10.08 -5.51 -7.93
C PHE A 54 8.86 -5.40 -7.01
N TRP A 55 8.47 -6.51 -6.38
CA TRP A 55 7.35 -6.54 -5.43
C TRP A 55 7.50 -5.51 -4.29
N ALA A 56 8.74 -5.19 -3.91
CA ALA A 56 9.05 -4.17 -2.91
C ALA A 56 8.58 -2.76 -3.32
N ASN A 57 8.46 -2.51 -4.63
CA ASN A 57 8.08 -1.22 -5.23
C ASN A 57 6.59 -1.18 -5.63
N LEU A 58 5.83 -2.23 -5.30
CA LEU A 58 4.37 -2.28 -5.46
C LEU A 58 3.68 -1.84 -4.16
N GLU A 59 2.79 -0.86 -4.28
CA GLU A 59 1.92 -0.41 -3.22
C GLU A 59 0.47 -0.82 -3.51
N ALA A 60 -0.23 -1.32 -2.49
CA ALA A 60 -1.64 -1.66 -2.58
C ALA A 60 -2.48 -0.37 -2.46
N HIS A 61 -3.21 -0.06 -3.52
CA HIS A 61 -4.11 1.08 -3.63
C HIS A 61 -5.57 0.64 -3.48
N HIS A 62 -6.34 1.34 -2.65
CA HIS A 62 -7.78 1.14 -2.57
C HIS A 62 -8.48 1.80 -3.76
N MET A 63 -9.18 1.02 -4.59
CA MET A 63 -9.99 1.54 -5.70
C MET A 63 -11.18 2.36 -5.18
N ILE A 64 -11.78 1.92 -4.09
CA ILE A 64 -12.74 2.66 -3.30
C ILE A 64 -12.09 2.96 -1.96
N GLU A 65 -11.88 4.25 -1.66
CA GLU A 65 -11.33 4.68 -0.38
C GLU A 65 -12.19 4.23 0.81
N ARG A 66 -11.54 3.94 1.94
CA ARG A 66 -12.22 3.60 3.21
C ARG A 66 -13.22 4.68 3.64
N SER A 67 -12.86 5.94 3.45
CA SER A 67 -13.72 7.12 3.74
C SER A 67 -15.04 7.10 2.94
N LYS A 68 -15.05 6.43 1.79
CA LYS A 68 -16.18 6.31 0.85
C LYS A 68 -16.88 4.95 0.96
N GLY A 69 -16.60 4.17 1.99
CA GLY A 69 -17.19 2.85 2.23
C GLY A 69 -16.42 1.69 1.59
N GLY A 70 -15.21 1.92 1.07
CA GLY A 70 -14.35 0.88 0.56
C GLY A 70 -13.95 -0.12 1.64
N ARG A 71 -14.01 -1.41 1.29
CA ARG A 71 -13.62 -2.50 2.18
C ARG A 71 -12.16 -2.90 1.98
N ASP A 72 -11.55 -3.41 3.04
CA ASP A 72 -10.21 -3.99 3.04
C ASP A 72 -10.29 -5.44 2.53
N VAL A 73 -10.50 -5.60 1.22
CA VAL A 73 -10.60 -6.89 0.53
C VAL A 73 -9.79 -6.82 -0.77
N TYR A 74 -9.25 -7.96 -1.21
CA TYR A 74 -8.38 -8.03 -2.39
C TYR A 74 -9.01 -7.40 -3.64
N GLU A 75 -10.30 -7.61 -3.86
CA GLU A 75 -11.02 -7.13 -5.05
C GLU A 75 -11.04 -5.60 -5.14
N ASN A 76 -10.96 -4.92 -3.99
CA ASN A 76 -10.90 -3.47 -3.87
C ASN A 76 -9.46 -2.93 -3.84
N LEU A 77 -8.46 -3.80 -3.99
CA LEU A 77 -7.05 -3.42 -4.01
C LEU A 77 -6.47 -3.58 -5.41
N ARG A 78 -5.57 -2.69 -5.77
CA ARG A 78 -4.71 -2.81 -6.96
C ARG A 78 -3.27 -2.57 -6.56
N LEU A 79 -2.35 -3.37 -7.10
CA LEU A 79 -0.93 -3.20 -6.89
C LEU A 79 -0.35 -2.24 -7.94
N LEU A 80 -0.02 -1.04 -7.48
CA LEU A 80 0.47 0.05 -8.31
C LEU A 80 1.93 0.34 -7.99
N GLY A 81 2.69 0.74 -9.00
CA GLY A 81 4.08 1.14 -8.79
C GLY A 81 4.16 2.48 -8.09
N ASP A 82 5.08 2.55 -7.15
CA ASP A 82 5.42 3.78 -6.47
C ASP A 82 6.07 4.82 -7.42
N VAL A 83 6.35 6.00 -6.85
CA VAL A 83 6.90 7.17 -7.57
C VAL A 83 8.23 6.87 -8.28
N TRP A 84 9.01 5.91 -7.78
CA TRP A 84 10.38 5.69 -8.25
C TRP A 84 10.44 4.84 -9.53
N GLU A 85 9.40 4.06 -9.83
CA GLU A 85 9.37 3.20 -11.02
C GLU A 85 8.41 3.71 -12.10
N CYS A 86 7.11 3.82 -11.80
CA CYS A 86 6.11 4.23 -12.78
C CYS A 86 5.17 5.35 -12.30
N GLY A 87 5.19 5.67 -11.00
CA GLY A 87 4.39 6.72 -10.38
C GLY A 87 2.89 6.54 -10.49
N CYS A 88 2.42 5.34 -10.83
CA CYS A 88 1.00 5.10 -11.03
C CYS A 88 0.24 5.23 -9.71
N HIS A 89 0.83 4.79 -8.59
CA HIS A 89 0.21 4.93 -7.27
C HIS A 89 -0.08 6.40 -6.90
N ASP A 90 0.88 7.29 -7.18
CA ASP A 90 0.76 8.73 -6.88
C ASP A 90 -0.27 9.40 -7.80
N LYS A 91 -0.29 9.04 -9.09
CA LYS A 91 -1.32 9.52 -10.04
C LYS A 91 -2.73 9.15 -9.60
N PHE A 92 -2.94 7.93 -9.11
CA PHE A 92 -4.22 7.50 -8.54
C PHE A 92 -4.56 8.27 -7.26
N THR A 93 -3.58 8.42 -6.37
CA THR A 93 -3.75 9.18 -5.11
C THR A 93 -4.13 10.64 -5.34
N ARG A 94 -3.60 11.25 -6.40
CA ARG A 94 -3.92 12.63 -6.81
C ARG A 94 -5.20 12.74 -7.65
N GLY A 95 -5.80 11.62 -8.04
CA GLY A 95 -6.97 11.58 -8.91
C GLY A 95 -6.70 12.02 -10.36
N GLU A 96 -5.44 11.93 -10.81
CA GLU A 96 -5.03 12.22 -12.20
C GLU A 96 -5.46 11.12 -13.17
N VAL A 97 -5.83 9.95 -12.66
CA VAL A 97 -6.33 8.78 -13.37
C VAL A 97 -7.49 8.16 -12.57
N ARG A 98 -8.46 7.56 -13.26
CA ARG A 98 -9.67 6.93 -12.70
C ARG A 98 -9.94 5.59 -13.35
#